data_AF-A0A2V9IT56-F1
#
_entry.id   AF-A0A2V9IT56-F1
#
_cell.length_a   1.000
_cell.length_b   1.000
_cell.length_c   1.000
_cell.angle_alpha   90.00
_cell.angle_beta   90.00
_cell.angle_gamma   90.00
#
_symmetry.space_group_name_H-M   'P 1'
#
loop_
_entity.id
_entity.type
_entity.pdbx_description
1 polymer ?
#
loop_
_entity_poly.entity_id
_entity_poly.type
_entity_poly.pdbx_seq_one_letter_code
_entity_poly.pdbx_strand_id
1 'polypeptide(L)'
;MARSRRLLNPAFEISGGSSGDDLRQTVHDRLVSGALFPAPQKMWAGHGTGRICIVCDAAITASEVEHEIVDGPATVWAHSACYQIWLRESTAYERANVMDGTDYLADLCE
;
A
#
# COMPACT_ATOMS: atom_id res chain seq x y z
N MET A 1 -0.82 26.51 -18.39
CA MET A 1 -0.91 25.04 -18.30
C MET A 1 0.49 24.49 -18.06
N ALA A 2 0.84 24.15 -16.81
CA ALA A 2 2.14 23.57 -16.48
C ALA A 2 1.93 22.10 -16.10
N ARG A 3 2.25 21.19 -17.04
CA ARG A 3 2.24 19.75 -16.78
C ARG A 3 3.52 19.38 -16.05
N SER A 4 3.44 19.32 -14.71
CA SER A 4 4.48 18.68 -13.89
C SER A 4 4.46 17.18 -14.15
N ARG A 5 5.24 16.75 -15.14
CA ARG A 5 5.59 15.34 -15.36
C ARG A 5 6.67 14.95 -14.35
N ARG A 6 6.33 14.86 -13.06
CA ARG A 6 7.21 14.23 -12.08
C ARG A 6 6.91 12.74 -12.11
N LEU A 7 7.69 12.03 -12.93
CA LEU A 7 8.11 10.64 -12.72
C LEU A 7 7.08 9.75 -12.02
N LEU A 8 5.94 9.56 -12.65
CA LEU A 8 5.01 8.56 -12.18
C LEU A 8 5.59 7.20 -12.58
N ASN A 9 5.88 6.37 -11.59
CA ASN A 9 6.42 5.02 -11.72
C ASN A 9 5.55 4.19 -12.68
N PRO A 10 6.02 3.71 -13.85
CA PRO A 10 5.19 3.17 -14.95
C PRO A 10 4.21 2.03 -14.62
N ALA A 11 4.24 1.48 -13.41
CA ALA A 11 3.21 0.57 -12.88
C ALA A 11 1.85 1.22 -12.56
N PHE A 12 1.66 2.52 -12.85
CA PHE A 12 0.59 3.35 -12.28
C PHE A 12 -0.46 3.87 -13.28
N GLU A 13 -0.39 3.52 -14.57
CA GLU A 13 -1.37 3.98 -15.57
C GLU A 13 -2.71 3.22 -15.45
N ILE A 14 -3.40 3.38 -14.33
CA ILE A 14 -4.84 3.10 -14.24
C ILE A 14 -5.50 4.27 -13.49
N SER A 15 -6.09 5.17 -14.28
CA SER A 15 -7.02 6.18 -13.79
C SER A 15 -8.39 5.51 -13.55
N GLY A 16 -8.97 5.63 -12.36
CA GLY A 16 -10.32 5.14 -12.10
C GLY A 16 -10.78 5.47 -10.68
N GLY A 17 -11.90 6.16 -10.54
CA GLY A 17 -12.29 6.87 -9.33
C GLY A 17 -12.90 6.02 -8.20
N SER A 18 -12.69 6.49 -6.97
CA SER A 18 -13.70 6.64 -5.91
C SER A 18 -14.69 5.49 -5.68
N SER A 19 -14.23 4.24 -5.62
CA SER A 19 -14.93 3.19 -4.89
C SER A 19 -13.90 2.43 -4.06
N GLY A 20 -14.19 2.19 -2.77
CA GLY A 20 -13.23 1.55 -1.85
C GLY A 20 -12.79 0.15 -2.30
N ASP A 21 -13.53 -0.46 -3.23
CA ASP A 21 -13.22 -1.77 -3.81
C ASP A 21 -12.07 -1.72 -4.83
N ASP A 22 -12.07 -0.74 -5.75
CA ASP A 22 -10.99 -0.50 -6.71
C ASP A 22 -9.64 -0.25 -6.01
N LEU A 23 -9.69 0.42 -4.85
CA LEU A 23 -8.49 0.68 -4.05
C LEU A 23 -7.94 -0.60 -3.42
N ARG A 24 -8.81 -1.52 -2.95
CA ARG A 24 -8.38 -2.82 -2.42
C ARG A 24 -7.68 -3.64 -3.50
N GLN A 25 -8.30 -3.75 -4.68
CA GLN A 25 -7.73 -4.51 -5.78
C GLN A 25 -6.39 -3.95 -6.23
N THR A 26 -6.26 -2.61 -6.27
CA THR A 26 -5.01 -1.93 -6.59
C THR A 26 -3.91 -2.22 -5.55
N VAL A 27 -4.25 -2.20 -4.25
CA VAL A 27 -3.30 -2.55 -3.19
C VAL A 27 -2.85 -4.01 -3.33
N HIS A 28 -3.78 -4.93 -3.56
CA HIS A 28 -3.47 -6.34 -3.73
C HIS A 28 -2.50 -6.58 -4.90
N ASP A 29 -2.78 -6.02 -6.08
CA ASP A 29 -1.92 -6.15 -7.26
C ASP A 29 -0.50 -5.59 -7.03
N ARG A 30 -0.42 -4.48 -6.28
CA ARG A 30 0.87 -3.90 -5.89
C ARG A 30 1.64 -4.74 -4.88
N LEU A 31 0.95 -5.42 -3.96
CA LEU A 31 1.58 -6.38 -3.04
C LEU A 31 2.14 -7.58 -3.81
N VAL A 32 1.36 -8.16 -4.73
CA VAL A 32 1.76 -9.32 -5.55
C VAL A 32 2.92 -8.98 -6.49
N SER A 33 2.90 -7.79 -7.11
CA SER A 33 3.99 -7.33 -7.99
C SER A 33 5.24 -6.84 -7.25
N GLY A 34 5.18 -6.69 -5.92
CA GLY A 34 6.26 -6.12 -5.10
C GLY A 34 6.42 -4.60 -5.25
N ALA A 35 5.51 -3.93 -5.94
CA ALA A 35 5.48 -2.46 -6.03
C ALA A 35 5.06 -1.79 -4.71
N LEU A 36 4.44 -2.55 -3.80
CA LEU A 36 4.11 -2.16 -2.44
C LEU A 36 4.53 -3.29 -1.50
N PHE A 37 5.13 -2.95 -0.36
CA PHE A 37 5.49 -3.92 0.68
C PHE A 37 4.30 -4.18 1.62
N PRO A 38 4.27 -5.28 2.39
CA PRO A 38 3.23 -5.50 3.38
C PRO A 38 3.25 -4.43 4.47
N ALA A 39 2.08 -3.91 4.83
CA ALA A 39 1.93 -2.85 5.79
C ALA A 39 2.45 -3.28 7.19
N PRO A 40 3.38 -2.54 7.79
CA PRO A 40 3.90 -2.88 9.10
C PRO A 40 2.90 -2.51 10.20
N GLN A 41 2.75 -3.39 11.19
CA GLN A 41 1.83 -3.20 12.31
C GLN A 41 2.22 -2.01 13.22
N LYS A 42 3.49 -1.63 13.20
CA LYS A 42 4.03 -0.53 14.01
C LYS A 42 4.34 0.67 13.13
N MET A 43 3.65 1.77 13.40
CA MET A 43 3.78 3.01 12.66
C MET A 43 3.56 4.22 13.58
N TRP A 44 3.88 5.41 13.07
CA TRP A 44 3.61 6.67 13.76
C TRP A 44 2.42 7.38 13.10
N ALA A 45 1.55 7.99 13.90
CA ALA A 45 0.42 8.76 13.40
C ALA A 45 0.60 10.23 13.76
N GLY A 46 0.34 11.13 12.81
CA GLY A 46 0.50 12.57 12.96
C GLY A 46 -0.48 13.37 12.09
N HIS A 47 -0.40 14.69 12.19
CA HIS A 47 -1.16 15.58 11.31
C HIS A 47 -0.55 15.63 9.92
N GLY A 48 -1.39 15.66 8.89
CA GLY A 48 -0.96 15.76 7.50
C GLY A 48 -0.08 16.98 7.24
N THR A 49 1.01 16.74 6.54
CA THR A 49 2.02 17.77 6.21
C THR A 49 2.05 18.09 4.72
N GLY A 50 1.09 17.58 3.92
CA GLY A 50 1.07 17.74 2.47
C GLY A 50 1.87 16.67 1.72
N ARG A 51 2.34 15.63 2.42
CA ARG A 51 3.07 14.50 1.84
C ARG A 51 2.19 13.64 0.94
N ILE A 52 2.79 12.92 0.00
CA ILE A 52 2.06 12.05 -0.94
C ILE A 52 1.76 10.71 -0.28
N CYS A 53 0.50 10.26 -0.38
CA CYS A 53 0.11 8.94 0.08
C CYS A 53 0.64 7.85 -0.87
N ILE A 54 1.41 6.89 -0.37
CA ILE A 54 1.94 5.78 -1.17
C ILE A 54 0.85 4.86 -1.76
N VAL A 55 -0.33 4.84 -1.14
CA VAL A 55 -1.44 3.97 -1.53
C VAL A 55 -2.23 4.59 -2.69
N CYS A 56 -2.70 5.84 -2.53
CA CYS A 56 -3.57 6.49 -3.52
C CYS A 56 -2.90 7.61 -4.34
N ASP A 57 -1.62 7.91 -4.10
CA ASP A 57 -0.84 8.99 -4.74
C ASP A 57 -1.40 10.41 -4.56
N ALA A 58 -2.44 10.58 -3.73
CA ALA A 58 -2.97 11.88 -3.39
C ALA A 58 -2.20 12.53 -2.24
N ALA A 59 -2.11 13.87 -2.26
CA ALA A 59 -1.54 14.62 -1.15
C ALA A 59 -2.40 14.46 0.11
N ILE A 60 -1.75 14.22 1.26
CA ILE A 60 -2.38 14.18 2.57
C ILE A 60 -2.48 15.62 3.07
N THR A 61 -3.69 16.16 3.09
CA THR A 61 -3.92 17.55 3.51
C THR A 61 -3.72 17.71 5.01
N ALA A 62 -3.48 18.95 5.47
CA ALA A 62 -3.30 19.22 6.90
C ALA A 62 -4.54 18.94 7.77
N SER A 63 -5.70 18.80 7.14
CA SER A 63 -6.95 18.40 7.79
C SER A 63 -7.07 16.89 7.98
N GLU A 64 -6.18 16.10 7.36
CA GLU A 64 -6.17 14.65 7.40
C GLU A 64 -5.09 14.12 8.36
N VAL A 65 -5.27 12.89 8.83
CA VAL A 65 -4.27 12.17 9.61
C VAL A 65 -3.34 11.44 8.65
N GLU A 66 -2.06 11.78 8.69
CA GLU A 66 -1.01 11.00 8.03
C GLU A 66 -0.51 9.92 8.99
N HIS A 67 -0.26 8.74 8.43
CA HIS A 67 0.55 7.75 9.08
C HIS A 67 1.91 7.68 8.40
N GLU A 68 2.96 7.70 9.22
CA GLU A 68 4.35 7.60 8.83
C GLU A 68 4.84 6.18 9.08
N ILE A 69 5.37 5.58 8.02
CA ILE A 69 5.87 4.22 7.99
C ILE A 69 7.35 4.27 7.67
N VAL A 70 8.16 3.66 8.54
CA VAL A 70 9.60 3.51 8.32
C VAL A 70 9.88 2.08 7.86
N ASP A 71 10.35 1.95 6.62
CA ASP A 71 10.78 0.69 6.02
C ASP A 71 12.28 0.79 5.68
N GLY A 72 13.12 0.31 6.59
CA GLY A 72 14.57 0.45 6.49
C GLY A 72 15.00 1.92 6.31
N PRO A 73 15.69 2.28 5.21
CA PRO A 73 16.09 3.67 4.94
C PRO A 73 14.96 4.52 4.32
N ALA A 74 13.84 3.92 3.89
CA ALA A 74 12.73 4.63 3.30
C ALA A 74 11.70 5.04 4.36
N THR A 75 11.15 6.23 4.22
CA THR A 75 9.98 6.68 4.98
C THR A 75 8.87 6.97 4.00
N VAL A 76 7.71 6.36 4.21
CA VAL A 76 6.54 6.49 3.35
C VAL A 76 5.34 6.94 4.18
N TRP A 77 4.38 7.57 3.52
CA TRP A 77 3.23 8.17 4.18
C TRP A 77 1.94 7.65 3.59
N ALA A 78 0.91 7.52 4.42
CA ALA A 78 -0.41 7.13 3.98
C ALA A 78 -1.50 7.86 4.74
N HIS A 79 -2.63 8.13 4.08
CA HIS A 79 -3.84 8.52 4.80
C HIS A 79 -4.24 7.43 5.79
N SER A 80 -4.88 7.83 6.88
CA SER A 80 -5.57 6.93 7.81
C SER A 80 -6.40 5.83 7.13
N ALA A 81 -7.33 6.21 6.26
CA ALA A 81 -8.20 5.26 5.59
C ALA A 81 -7.44 4.32 4.63
N CYS A 82 -6.49 4.88 3.88
CA CYS A 82 -5.65 4.14 2.96
C CYS A 82 -4.77 3.11 3.68
N TYR A 83 -4.21 3.47 4.83
CA TYR A 83 -3.42 2.57 5.64
C TYR A 83 -4.25 1.39 6.16
N GLN A 84 -5.48 1.62 6.63
CA GLN A 84 -6.35 0.54 7.10
C GLN A 84 -6.67 -0.48 6.00
N ILE A 85 -6.87 -0.02 4.77
CA ILE A 85 -7.06 -0.89 3.60
C ILE A 85 -5.77 -1.68 3.34
N TRP A 86 -4.63 -0.98 3.28
CA TRP A 86 -3.33 -1.61 3.06
C TRP A 86 -3.00 -2.68 4.11
N LEU A 87 -3.31 -2.43 5.39
CA LEU A 87 -3.13 -3.38 6.48
C LEU A 87 -3.97 -4.65 6.29
N ARG A 88 -5.24 -4.49 5.91
CA ARG A 88 -6.16 -5.60 5.68
C ARG A 88 -5.69 -6.48 4.51
N GLU A 89 -5.33 -5.86 3.38
CA GLU A 89 -4.85 -6.57 2.20
C GLU A 89 -3.51 -7.26 2.48
N SER A 90 -2.60 -6.62 3.23
CA SER A 90 -1.33 -7.23 3.63
C SER A 90 -1.55 -8.47 4.49
N THR A 91 -2.47 -8.40 5.45
CA THR A 91 -2.82 -9.55 6.29
C THR A 91 -3.42 -10.69 5.45
N ALA A 92 -4.27 -10.37 4.47
CA ALA A 92 -4.84 -11.35 3.57
C ALA A 92 -3.78 -11.99 2.66
N TYR A 93 -2.87 -11.18 2.12
CA TYR A 93 -1.72 -11.61 1.32
C TYR A 93 -0.80 -12.54 2.10
N GLU A 94 -0.42 -12.17 3.33
CA GLU A 94 0.40 -13.02 4.20
C GLU A 94 -0.28 -14.35 4.52
N ARG A 95 -1.58 -14.34 4.82
CA ARG A 95 -2.36 -15.57 5.07
C ARG A 95 -2.43 -16.46 3.84
N ALA A 96 -2.64 -15.89 2.65
CA ALA A 96 -2.64 -16.64 1.40
C ALA A 96 -1.26 -17.26 1.13
N ASN A 97 -0.18 -16.51 1.35
CA ASN A 97 1.20 -16.99 1.17
C ASN A 97 1.60 -18.06 2.19
N VAL A 98 1.09 -18.00 3.42
CA VAL A 98 1.31 -19.07 4.43
C VAL A 98 0.56 -20.35 4.03
N MET A 99 -0.64 -20.24 3.46
CA MET A 99 -1.40 -21.40 3.00
C MET A 99 -0.80 -22.05 1.74
N ASP A 100 -0.23 -21.26 0.83
CA ASP A 100 0.55 -21.72 -0.31
C ASP A 100 1.86 -22.42 0.13
N GLY A 101 2.55 -21.88 1.15
CA GLY A 101 3.76 -22.51 1.69
C GLY A 101 3.52 -23.81 2.47
N THR A 102 2.33 -24.00 3.06
CA THR A 102 1.97 -25.27 3.71
C THR A 102 1.63 -26.39 2.73
N ASP A 103 1.23 -26.04 1.50
CA ASP A 103 1.05 -27.00 0.40
C ASP A 103 2.41 -27.55 -0.08
N TYR A 104 3.41 -26.68 -0.21
CA TYR A 104 4.76 -27.07 -0.60
C TYR A 104 5.48 -27.99 0.43
N LEU A 105 5.24 -27.80 1.73
CA LEU A 105 5.80 -28.69 2.77
C LEU A 105 5.07 -30.05 2.85
N ALA A 106 3.83 -30.15 2.36
CA ALA A 106 3.09 -31.40 2.29
C ALA A 106 3.51 -32.27 1.09
N ASP A 107 3.87 -31.64 -0.04
CA ASP A 107 4.33 -32.31 -1.28
C ASP A 107 5.76 -32.88 -1.16
N LEU A 108 6.61 -32.32 -0.29
CA LEU A 108 7.98 -32.80 -0.02
C LEU A 108 8.06 -34.08 0.84
N CYS A 109 6.93 -34.65 1.25
CA CYS A 109 6.85 -35.90 2.01
C CYS A 109 6.45 -37.13 1.18
N GLU A 110 6.40 -37.03 -0.15
CA GLU A 110 6.10 -38.15 -1.06
C GLU A 110 7.35 -38.87 -1.62
#